data_AF-A0AAN8B5M9-F1
#
_entry.id   AF-A0AAN8B5M9-F1
#
_cell.length_a   1.000
_cell.length_b   1.000
_cell.length_c   1.000
_cell.angle_alpha   90.00
_cell.angle_beta   90.00
_cell.angle_gamma   90.00
#
_symmetry.space_group_name_H-M   'P 1'
#
loop_
_entity.id
_entity.type
_entity.pdbx_description
1 polymer ?
#
loop_
_entity_poly.entity_id
_entity_poly.type
_entity_poly.pdbx_seq_one_letter_code
_entity_poly.pdbx_strand_id
1 'polypeptide(L)'
;MSITVQGLQCYGCNIIQGQKYVDVGCSNPEVMTCTHSHKGFKHRFCIKTESTALGIVLTSGCATSRHCQQHELPGVRIHCCDADLCNSAPSWYPGTLQYICALLSLLLQRMWL
;
A
#
# COMPACT_ATOMS: atom_id res chain seq x y z
N MET A 1 -23.30 21.68 4.20
CA MET A 1 -24.02 20.56 3.56
C MET A 1 -22.95 19.54 3.18
N SER A 2 -22.66 18.59 4.06
CA SER A 2 -21.55 17.64 3.87
C SER A 2 -22.06 16.47 3.05
N ILE A 3 -21.50 16.26 1.85
CA ILE A 3 -21.80 15.10 1.01
C ILE A 3 -21.20 13.88 1.71
N THR A 4 -22.02 13.11 2.42
CA THR A 4 -21.60 11.83 3.00
C THR A 4 -21.38 10.84 1.86
N VAL A 5 -20.12 10.57 1.52
CA VAL A 5 -19.75 9.49 0.61
C VAL A 5 -20.21 8.19 1.28
N GLN A 6 -21.20 7.50 0.70
CA GLN A 6 -21.78 6.27 1.26
C GLN A 6 -20.89 5.03 1.02
N GLY A 7 -19.61 5.12 1.37
CA GLY A 7 -18.66 4.02 1.20
C GLY A 7 -17.26 4.32 1.72
N LEU A 8 -16.55 3.26 2.10
CA LEU A 8 -15.15 3.31 2.54
C LEU A 8 -14.26 3.80 1.40
N GLN A 9 -13.39 4.77 1.64
CA GLN A 9 -12.43 5.25 0.65
C GLN A 9 -11.10 4.53 0.79
N CYS A 10 -10.53 4.04 -0.30
CA CYS A 10 -9.25 3.33 -0.31
C CYS A 10 -8.37 3.79 -1.46
N TYR A 11 -7.05 3.63 -1.31
CA TYR A 11 -6.10 3.77 -2.41
C TYR A 11 -6.16 2.55 -3.34
N GLY A 12 -6.39 2.79 -4.62
CA GLY A 12 -6.51 1.79 -5.68
C GLY A 12 -5.33 1.84 -6.66
N CYS A 13 -4.74 0.69 -6.93
CA CYS A 13 -3.75 0.48 -7.99
C CYS A 13 -3.70 -1.00 -8.35
N ASN A 14 -3.50 -1.32 -9.62
CA ASN A 14 -3.42 -2.71 -10.07
C ASN A 14 -2.25 -2.87 -11.03
N ILE A 15 -1.24 -3.68 -10.66
CA ILE A 15 -0.20 -4.07 -11.61
C ILE A 15 -0.78 -5.16 -12.51
N ILE A 16 -1.08 -4.81 -13.76
CA ILE A 16 -1.56 -5.76 -14.76
C ILE A 16 -0.39 -6.67 -15.18
N GLN A 17 -0.43 -7.96 -14.81
CA GLN A 17 0.51 -8.96 -15.35
C GLN A 17 0.26 -9.10 -16.86
N GLY A 18 1.22 -8.65 -17.68
CA GLY A 18 1.14 -8.77 -19.14
C GLY A 18 1.92 -7.72 -19.93
N GLN A 19 2.33 -6.62 -19.30
CA GLN A 19 3.22 -5.64 -19.93
C GLN A 19 4.69 -5.97 -19.64
N LYS A 20 5.52 -5.85 -20.69
CA LYS A 20 6.98 -6.12 -20.70
C LYS A 20 7.77 -5.12 -19.84
N TYR A 21 7.10 -4.11 -19.30
CA TYR A 21 7.58 -3.16 -18.31
C TYR A 21 6.74 -3.33 -17.06
N VAL A 22 7.37 -3.65 -15.94
CA VAL A 22 6.75 -3.55 -14.62
C VAL A 22 6.65 -2.05 -14.34
N ASP A 23 5.57 -1.42 -14.79
CA ASP A 23 5.19 -0.15 -14.23
C ASP A 23 4.95 -0.43 -12.74
N VAL A 24 5.65 0.28 -11.85
CA VAL A 24 5.50 0.12 -10.41
C VAL A 24 4.18 0.82 -10.05
N GLY A 25 3.07 0.23 -10.51
CA GLY A 25 1.76 0.85 -10.71
C GLY A 25 1.06 1.30 -9.42
N CYS A 26 1.71 1.13 -8.28
CA CYS A 26 1.25 1.60 -6.98
C CYS A 26 2.10 2.78 -6.44
N SER A 27 2.91 3.43 -7.28
CA SER A 27 3.66 4.64 -6.91
C SER A 27 2.77 5.87 -6.83
N ASN A 28 1.71 5.93 -7.65
CA ASN A 28 0.69 6.98 -7.65
C ASN A 28 -0.71 6.35 -7.57
N PRO A 29 -1.13 5.85 -6.40
CA PRO A 29 -2.45 5.24 -6.26
C PRO A 29 -3.57 6.28 -6.31
N GLU A 30 -4.67 5.95 -6.96
CA GLU A 30 -5.86 6.81 -7.03
C GLU A 30 -6.80 6.54 -5.86
N VAL A 31 -7.54 7.56 -5.41
CA VAL A 31 -8.57 7.35 -4.38
C VAL A 31 -9.82 6.77 -5.04
N MET A 32 -10.25 5.60 -4.58
CA MET A 32 -11.47 4.94 -5.02
C MET A 32 -12.46 4.76 -3.85
N THR A 33 -13.74 4.85 -4.15
CA THR A 33 -14.82 4.55 -3.17
C THR A 33 -15.23 3.09 -3.28
N CYS A 34 -15.10 2.34 -2.19
CA CYS A 34 -15.59 0.97 -2.08
C CYS A 34 -17.10 0.97 -1.89
N THR A 35 -17.82 0.46 -2.89
CA THR A 35 -19.26 0.22 -2.76
C THR A 35 -19.51 -0.83 -1.69
N HIS A 36 -20.46 -0.56 -0.79
CA HIS A 36 -20.80 -1.48 0.33
C HIS A 36 -21.13 -2.90 -0.13
N SER A 37 -21.59 -3.06 -1.38
CA SER A 37 -21.87 -4.34 -2.03
C SER A 37 -21.58 -4.25 -3.53
N HIS A 38 -20.70 -5.09 -4.03
CA HIS A 38 -20.55 -5.33 -5.47
C HIS A 38 -20.77 -6.82 -5.74
N LYS A 39 -21.71 -7.15 -6.63
CA LYS A 39 -22.11 -8.55 -6.93
C LYS A 39 -22.49 -9.40 -5.69
N GLY A 40 -23.07 -8.77 -4.67
CA GLY A 40 -23.48 -9.45 -3.42
C GLY A 40 -22.38 -9.62 -2.38
N PHE A 41 -21.15 -9.19 -2.66
CA PHE A 41 -20.03 -9.23 -1.71
C PHE A 41 -19.81 -7.88 -1.04
N LYS A 42 -19.66 -7.90 0.29
CA LYS A 42 -19.42 -6.71 1.10
C LYS A 42 -17.95 -6.30 1.06
N HIS A 43 -17.62 -5.28 0.25
CA HIS A 43 -16.30 -4.68 0.21
C HIS A 43 -16.17 -3.63 1.32
N ARG A 44 -15.73 -4.07 2.49
CA ARG A 44 -15.66 -3.26 3.72
C ARG A 44 -14.24 -3.03 4.22
N PHE A 45 -13.25 -3.48 3.46
CA PHE A 45 -11.86 -3.36 3.83
C PHE A 45 -11.08 -2.72 2.69
N CYS A 46 -10.13 -1.88 3.02
CA CYS A 46 -9.03 -1.59 2.11
C CYS A 46 -8.04 -2.76 2.16
N ILE A 47 -7.46 -3.09 1.00
CA ILE A 47 -6.40 -4.08 0.87
C ILE A 47 -5.17 -3.45 0.23
N LYS A 48 -4.01 -3.97 0.62
CA LYS A 48 -2.71 -3.72 0.01
C LYS A 48 -1.93 -5.02 0.02
N THR A 49 -1.33 -5.38 -1.10
CA THR A 49 -0.42 -6.53 -1.17
C THR A 49 0.98 -6.07 -1.55
N GLU A 50 1.97 -6.67 -0.91
CA GLU A 50 3.38 -6.33 -1.09
C GLU A 50 4.17 -7.56 -1.46
N SER A 51 5.14 -7.41 -2.36
CA SER A 51 6.13 -8.46 -2.59
C SER A 51 7.09 -8.49 -1.41
N THR A 52 7.19 -9.64 -0.72
CA THR A 52 8.18 -9.78 0.36
C THR A 52 9.62 -9.81 -0.17
N ALA A 53 9.81 -10.18 -1.44
CA ALA A 53 11.12 -10.21 -2.09
C ALA A 53 11.60 -8.82 -2.53
N LEU A 54 10.69 -7.97 -3.02
CA LEU A 54 11.04 -6.67 -3.62
C LEU A 54 10.65 -5.47 -2.73
N GLY A 55 9.84 -5.66 -1.70
CA GLY A 55 9.34 -4.58 -0.84
C GLY A 55 8.41 -3.59 -1.55
N ILE A 56 7.92 -3.94 -2.74
CA ILE A 56 7.03 -3.08 -3.55
C ILE A 56 5.58 -3.49 -3.37
N VAL A 57 4.69 -2.51 -3.48
CA VAL A 57 3.24 -2.72 -3.50
C VAL A 57 2.84 -3.30 -4.86
N LEU A 58 2.17 -4.45 -4.86
CA LEU A 58 1.74 -5.17 -6.04
C LEU A 58 0.31 -4.81 -6.46
N THR A 59 -0.59 -4.68 -5.49
CA THR A 59 -1.96 -4.22 -5.73
C THR A 59 -2.51 -3.56 -4.48
N SER A 60 -3.43 -2.62 -4.66
CA SER A 60 -4.14 -1.93 -3.59
C SER A 60 -5.57 -1.65 -4.04
N GLY A 61 -6.53 -1.65 -3.12
CA GLY A 61 -7.91 -1.30 -3.44
C GLY A 61 -8.92 -1.77 -2.40
N CYS A 62 -10.11 -2.15 -2.88
CA CYS A 62 -11.22 -2.61 -2.06
C CYS A 62 -11.28 -4.13 -1.95
N ALA A 63 -11.43 -4.66 -0.74
CA ALA A 63 -11.48 -6.08 -0.45
C ALA A 63 -12.69 -6.48 0.41
N THR A 64 -13.04 -7.76 0.27
CA THR A 64 -13.97 -8.46 1.15
C THR A 64 -13.19 -9.13 2.29
N SER A 65 -13.87 -9.51 3.38
CA SER A 65 -13.25 -10.26 4.48
C SER A 65 -12.54 -11.53 4.01
N ARG A 66 -13.06 -12.20 2.98
CA ARG A 66 -12.47 -13.42 2.41
C ARG A 66 -11.07 -13.17 1.85
N HIS A 67 -10.84 -12.04 1.19
CA HIS A 67 -9.51 -11.69 0.65
C HIS A 67 -8.51 -11.45 1.79
N CYS A 68 -8.96 -10.90 2.93
CA CYS A 68 -8.12 -10.64 4.09
C CYS A 68 -7.83 -11.88 4.94
N GLN A 69 -8.68 -12.91 4.86
CA GLN A 69 -8.49 -14.20 5.54
C GLN A 69 -7.75 -15.23 4.68
N GLN A 70 -7.50 -14.91 3.41
CA GLN A 70 -6.77 -15.80 2.53
C GLN A 70 -5.33 -15.94 3.05
N HIS A 71 -4.85 -17.18 3.11
CA HIS A 71 -3.48 -17.45 3.53
C HIS A 71 -2.52 -16.76 2.55
N GLU A 72 -1.50 -16.11 3.12
CA GLU A 72 -0.46 -15.44 2.35
C GLU A 72 0.18 -16.45 1.38
N LEU A 73 0.15 -16.12 0.09
CA LEU A 73 0.90 -16.87 -0.90
C LEU A 73 2.40 -16.65 -0.63
N PRO A 74 3.25 -17.67 -0.83
CA PRO A 74 4.69 -17.51 -0.65
C PRO A 74 5.20 -16.35 -1.51
N GLY A 75 5.84 -15.37 -0.88
CA GLY A 75 6.35 -14.18 -1.56
C GLY A 75 5.45 -12.94 -1.54
N VAL A 76 4.25 -13.01 -0.95
CA VAL A 76 3.29 -11.91 -0.88
C VAL A 76 2.81 -11.68 0.55
N ARG A 77 2.86 -10.43 1.00
CA ARG A 77 2.28 -9.99 2.27
C ARG A 77 0.95 -9.29 2.01
N ILE A 78 -0.10 -9.66 2.75
CA ILE A 78 -1.43 -9.06 2.60
C ILE A 78 -1.73 -8.18 3.82
N HIS A 79 -2.04 -6.91 3.58
CA HIS A 79 -2.49 -5.97 4.60
C HIS A 79 -3.94 -5.56 4.35
N CYS A 80 -4.78 -5.64 5.38
CA CYS A 80 -6.16 -5.17 5.37
C CYS A 80 -6.46 -4.23 6.53
N CYS A 81 -7.35 -3.26 6.30
CA CYS A 81 -7.83 -2.31 7.29
C CYS A 81 -9.22 -1.77 6.90
N ASP A 82 -9.95 -1.16 7.82
CA ASP A 82 -11.38 -0.81 7.70
C ASP A 82 -11.69 0.68 7.92
N ALA A 83 -10.68 1.55 7.80
CA ALA A 83 -10.81 3.01 7.91
C ALA A 83 -10.48 3.70 6.58
N ASP A 84 -10.99 4.91 6.36
CA ASP A 84 -10.74 5.65 5.13
C ASP A 84 -9.23 5.87 4.90
N LEU A 85 -8.78 5.55 3.69
CA LEU A 85 -7.41 5.73 3.19
C LEU A 85 -6.33 5.01 4.02
N CYS A 86 -6.73 4.04 4.85
CA CYS A 86 -5.83 3.32 5.76
C CYS A 86 -4.76 2.47 5.04
N ASN A 87 -5.00 2.14 3.77
CA ASN A 87 -4.05 1.40 2.92
C ASN A 87 -3.05 2.33 2.21
N SER A 88 -2.88 3.57 2.69
CA SER A 88 -1.81 4.45 2.25
C SER A 88 -0.49 3.69 2.26
N ALA A 89 0.34 3.87 1.23
CA ALA A 89 1.63 3.24 1.19
C ALA A 89 2.58 3.98 2.15
N PRO A 90 3.04 3.40 3.27
CA PRO A 90 4.19 3.93 3.95
C PRO A 90 5.39 3.30 3.22
N SER A 91 5.82 3.90 2.11
CA SER A 91 7.06 3.52 1.43
C SER A 91 8.30 4.08 2.14
N TRP A 92 8.21 4.37 3.43
CA TRP A 92 9.33 4.84 4.22
C TRP A 92 10.15 3.62 4.60
N TYR A 93 11.02 3.22 3.68
CA TYR A 93 12.16 2.37 3.99
C TYR A 93 12.90 3.02 5.19
N PRO A 94 12.87 2.42 6.39
CA PRO A 94 13.58 2.98 7.53
C PRO A 94 15.11 3.06 7.27
N GLY A 95 15.60 2.31 6.27
CA GLY A 95 17.00 2.30 5.86
C GLY A 95 17.51 3.63 5.29
N THR A 96 16.72 4.42 4.55
CA THR A 96 17.22 5.68 3.95
C THR A 96 17.43 6.76 5.01
N LEU A 97 16.51 6.88 5.97
CA LEU A 97 16.64 7.81 7.10
C LEU A 97 17.83 7.44 8.01
N GLN A 98 18.02 6.14 8.29
CA GLN A 98 19.19 5.67 9.05
C GLN A 98 20.51 5.93 8.31
N TYR A 99 20.57 5.72 6.99
CA TYR A 99 21.78 5.97 6.20
C TYR A 99 22.13 7.46 6.12
N ILE A 100 21.13 8.33 5.98
CA ILE A 100 21.32 9.79 5.95
C ILE A 100 21.84 10.29 7.31
N CYS A 101 21.29 9.82 8.43
CA CYS A 101 21.78 10.16 9.76
C CYS A 101 23.21 9.66 10.01
N ALA A 102 23.55 8.45 9.55
CA ALA A 102 24.91 7.90 9.67
C ALA A 102 25.93 8.69 8.84
N LEU A 103 25.58 9.09 7.61
CA LEU A 103 26.42 9.94 6.77
C LEU A 103 26.62 11.34 7.36
N LEU A 104 25.57 11.95 7.89
CA LEU A 104 25.64 13.25 8.55
C LEU A 104 26.52 13.22 9.81
N SER A 105 26.41 12.17 10.62
CA SER A 105 27.25 12.01 11.81
C SER A 105 28.73 11.76 11.46
N LEU A 106 29.02 11.00 10.41
CA LEU A 106 30.39 10.83 9.88
C LEU A 106 30.98 12.14 9.32
N LEU A 107 30.18 12.96 8.64
CA LEU A 107 30.60 14.26 8.12
C LEU A 107 30.87 15.26 9.25
N LEU A 108 30.03 15.28 10.29
CA LEU A 108 30.24 16.11 11.48
C LEU A 108 31.50 15.71 12.25
N GLN A 109 31.79 14.41 12.37
CA GLN A 109 33.03 13.92 12.99
C GLN A 109 34.29 14.32 12.20
N ARG A 110 34.22 14.39 10.87
CA ARG A 110 35.34 14.85 10.03
C ARG A 110 35.56 16.36 10.04
N MET A 111 34.57 17.16 10.44
CA MET A 111 34.70 18.62 10.59
C MET A 111 35.26 19.03 11.95
N TRP A 112 35.34 18.10 12.90
CA TRP A 112 35.83 18.29 14.27
C TRP A 112 37.21 17.68 14.54
N LEU A 113 37.80 17.03 13.53
CA LEU A 113 39.18 16.50 13.51
C LEU A 113 40.04 17.37 12.59
#